data_AF-A0A959X385-F1
#
_entry.id   AF-A0A959X385-F1
#
_cell.length_a   1.000
_cell.length_b   1.000
_cell.length_c   1.000
_cell.angle_alpha   90.00
_cell.angle_beta   90.00
_cell.angle_gamma   90.00
#
_symmetry.space_group_name_H-M   'P 1'
#
loop_
_entity.id
_entity.type
_entity.pdbx_description
1 polymer ?
#
loop_
_entity_poly.entity_id
_entity_poly.type
_entity_poly.pdbx_seq_one_letter_code
_entity_poly.pdbx_strand_id
1 'polypeptide(L)'
;MPPAARVYEVDGPGDWAALCRAHPVEVTASRRHDWYRATSGFREPGWAGRWVVPDWAAVAAHYDAVHLTYAGYLSSAGLAIPVDDPASVDDTRSVIAGWNPGATYWLTDLTPVGNAVRWHCVERADEPRWEIER
;
A
#
# COMPACT_ATOMS: atom_id res chain seq x y z
N MET A 1 1.43 -19.56 -28.12
CA MET A 1 0.62 -19.11 -26.95
C MET A 1 1.17 -17.77 -26.51
N PRO A 2 0.33 -16.79 -26.13
CA PRO A 2 0.84 -15.65 -25.36
C PRO A 2 1.51 -16.18 -24.09
N PRO A 3 2.57 -15.53 -23.59
CA PRO A 3 3.19 -15.94 -22.33
C PRO A 3 2.14 -15.97 -21.22
N ALA A 4 2.24 -16.95 -20.32
CA ALA A 4 1.40 -16.99 -19.13
C ALA A 4 1.63 -15.68 -18.33
N ALA A 5 0.54 -15.01 -17.95
CA ALA A 5 0.63 -13.77 -17.18
C ALA A 5 1.31 -14.00 -15.83
N ARG A 6 2.19 -13.09 -15.42
CA ARG A 6 2.87 -13.09 -14.12
C ARG A 6 1.94 -12.46 -13.09
N VAL A 7 1.18 -13.29 -12.37
CA VAL A 7 0.26 -12.82 -11.33
C VAL A 7 0.89 -13.01 -9.96
N TYR A 8 0.95 -11.94 -9.15
CA TYR A 8 1.29 -12.06 -7.74
C TYR A 8 0.01 -12.37 -6.95
N GLU A 9 -0.01 -13.49 -6.24
CA GLU A 9 -1.14 -13.89 -5.40
C GLU A 9 -0.91 -13.46 -3.95
N VAL A 10 -1.94 -12.86 -3.35
CA VAL A 10 -1.98 -12.50 -1.95
C VAL A 10 -2.99 -13.43 -1.28
N ASP A 11 -2.49 -14.50 -0.65
CA ASP A 11 -3.33 -15.49 0.03
C ASP A 11 -3.38 -15.30 1.56
N GLY A 12 -2.54 -14.39 2.08
CA GLY A 12 -2.55 -14.00 3.47
C GLY A 12 -1.81 -12.69 3.76
N PRO A 13 -1.74 -12.31 5.05
CA PRO A 13 -1.07 -11.07 5.46
C PRO A 13 0.44 -11.11 5.20
N GLY A 14 1.04 -12.31 5.22
CA GLY A 14 2.46 -12.50 4.93
C GLY A 14 2.84 -12.14 3.49
N ASP A 15 2.00 -12.53 2.51
CA ASP A 15 2.23 -12.20 1.10
C ASP A 15 2.06 -10.69 0.87
N TRP A 16 1.04 -10.08 1.48
CA TRP A 16 0.87 -8.63 1.41
C TRP A 16 2.07 -7.89 2.02
N ALA A 17 2.55 -8.33 3.18
CA ALA A 17 3.73 -7.77 3.83
C ALA A 17 4.99 -7.93 2.95
N ALA A 18 5.17 -9.10 2.32
CA ALA A 18 6.29 -9.34 1.42
C ALA A 18 6.26 -8.41 0.20
N LEU A 19 5.08 -8.20 -0.39
CA LEU A 19 4.90 -7.28 -1.51
C LEU A 19 5.23 -5.83 -1.11
N CYS A 20 4.73 -5.38 0.05
CA CYS A 20 5.04 -4.05 0.60
C CYS A 20 6.53 -3.88 0.89
N ARG A 21 7.20 -4.92 1.40
CA ARG A 21 8.63 -4.88 1.71
C ARG A 21 9.50 -4.83 0.46
N ALA A 22 9.09 -5.53 -0.61
CA ALA A 22 9.81 -5.53 -1.89
C ALA A 22 9.63 -4.22 -2.67
N HIS A 23 8.46 -3.59 -2.56
CA HIS A 23 8.11 -2.39 -3.31
C HIS A 23 7.44 -1.34 -2.40
N PRO A 24 8.14 -0.76 -1.40
CA PRO A 24 7.51 0.14 -0.45
C PRO A 24 7.33 1.54 -1.03
N VAL A 25 6.13 2.12 -0.87
CA VAL A 25 5.93 3.57 -0.88
C VAL A 25 5.36 4.01 0.46
N GLU A 26 6.01 5.01 1.07
CA GLU A 26 5.57 5.54 2.36
C GLU A 26 4.36 6.46 2.21
N VAL A 27 3.32 6.19 3.01
CA VAL A 27 2.06 6.93 3.04
C VAL A 27 1.73 7.47 4.44
N THR A 28 2.67 7.44 5.38
CA THR A 28 2.51 7.89 6.77
C THR A 28 1.92 9.30 6.85
N ALA A 29 2.43 10.24 6.05
CA ALA A 29 1.98 11.63 6.09
C ALA A 29 0.49 11.79 5.73
N SER A 30 -0.01 10.98 4.79
CA SER A 30 -1.37 11.10 4.25
C SER A 30 -2.38 10.17 4.92
N ARG A 31 -1.95 9.04 5.46
CA ARG A 31 -2.86 7.97 5.94
C ARG A 31 -2.83 7.72 7.43
N ARG A 32 -1.80 8.17 8.17
CA ARG A 32 -1.59 7.76 9.57
C ARG A 32 -2.82 7.92 10.45
N HIS A 33 -3.53 9.04 10.34
CA HIS A 33 -4.68 9.34 11.19
C HIS A 33 -5.87 8.44 10.87
N ASP A 34 -6.22 8.31 9.60
CA ASP A 34 -7.36 7.50 9.16
C ASP A 34 -7.10 6.02 9.43
N TRP A 35 -5.90 5.55 9.13
CA TRP A 35 -5.55 4.13 9.30
C TRP A 35 -5.38 3.75 10.75
N TYR A 36 -4.78 4.61 11.57
CA TYR A 36 -4.75 4.40 13.03
C TYR A 36 -6.15 4.25 13.62
N ARG A 37 -7.13 5.04 13.15
CA ARG A 37 -8.53 4.93 13.58
C ARG A 37 -9.20 3.67 13.03
N ALA A 38 -8.99 3.36 11.75
CA ALA A 38 -9.65 2.26 11.05
C ALA A 38 -9.17 0.87 11.50
N THR A 39 -7.88 0.70 11.76
CA THR A 39 -7.30 -0.59 12.19
C THR A 39 -7.37 -0.77 13.69
N SER A 40 -8.24 -0.02 14.37
CA SER A 40 -8.43 -0.06 15.81
C SER A 40 -7.14 0.24 16.57
N GLY A 41 -6.77 1.52 16.74
CA GLY A 41 -5.65 2.00 17.59
C GLY A 41 -5.60 1.52 19.06
N PHE A 42 -6.35 0.46 19.40
CA PHE A 42 -6.56 -0.16 20.70
C PHE A 42 -5.58 -1.29 21.08
N ARG A 43 -4.70 -1.79 20.20
CA ARG A 43 -3.66 -2.74 20.64
C ARG A 43 -2.43 -2.03 21.22
N GLU A 44 -2.10 -0.81 20.77
CA GLU A 44 -0.97 0.00 21.26
C GLU A 44 -1.29 1.50 21.19
N PRO A 45 -1.65 2.14 22.31
CA PRO A 45 -1.76 3.60 22.40
C PRO A 45 -0.43 4.28 22.06
N GLY A 46 -0.47 5.31 21.20
CA GLY A 46 0.71 6.12 20.90
C GLY A 46 1.69 5.53 19.88
N TRP A 47 1.30 4.49 19.14
CA TRP A 47 2.10 3.97 18.03
C TRP A 47 2.38 5.06 16.98
N ALA A 48 3.65 5.24 16.64
CA ALA A 48 4.14 6.29 15.74
C ALA A 48 5.07 5.75 14.65
N GLY A 49 4.86 4.49 14.24
CA GLY A 49 5.63 3.85 13.17
C GLY A 49 5.24 4.33 11.76
N ARG A 50 5.79 3.67 10.74
CA ARG A 50 5.58 4.03 9.33
C ARG A 50 4.42 3.27 8.73
N TRP A 51 3.66 3.94 7.86
CA TRP A 51 2.68 3.29 7.01
C TRP A 51 3.19 3.20 5.58
N VAL A 52 3.11 2.00 4.99
CA VAL A 52 3.48 1.77 3.59
C VAL A 52 2.38 1.03 2.84
N VAL A 53 2.42 1.15 1.51
CA VAL A 53 1.69 0.30 0.57
C VAL A 53 2.64 -0.17 -0.53
N PRO A 54 2.23 -1.13 -1.38
CA PRO A 54 2.98 -1.43 -2.58
C PRO A 54 3.03 -0.21 -3.52
N ASP A 55 4.22 0.14 -3.99
CA ASP A 55 4.40 1.02 -5.13
C ASP A 55 3.94 0.27 -6.39
N TRP A 56 2.71 0.52 -6.80
CA TRP A 56 2.09 -0.17 -7.94
C TRP A 56 2.86 0.01 -9.25
N ALA A 57 3.59 1.13 -9.43
CA ALA A 57 4.41 1.34 -10.62
C ALA A 57 5.65 0.43 -10.60
N ALA A 58 6.27 0.28 -9.43
CA ALA A 58 7.38 -0.67 -9.24
C ALA A 58 6.89 -2.12 -9.37
N VAL A 59 5.74 -2.48 -8.77
CA VAL A 59 5.14 -3.82 -8.89
C VAL A 59 4.85 -4.17 -10.35
N ALA A 60 4.34 -3.21 -11.14
CA ALA A 60 4.04 -3.41 -12.56
C ALA A 60 5.27 -3.75 -13.42
N ALA A 61 6.49 -3.41 -12.97
CA ALA A 61 7.72 -3.82 -13.65
C ALA A 61 7.97 -5.34 -13.54
N HIS A 62 7.44 -5.99 -12.49
CA HIS A 62 7.70 -7.38 -12.17
C HIS A 62 6.50 -8.31 -12.40
N TYR A 63 5.28 -7.77 -12.26
CA TYR A 63 4.03 -8.53 -12.34
C TYR A 63 3.03 -7.85 -13.27
N ASP A 64 2.26 -8.66 -13.99
CA ASP A 64 1.24 -8.20 -14.91
C ASP A 64 -0.09 -7.97 -14.19
N ALA A 65 -0.30 -8.64 -13.05
CA ALA A 65 -1.46 -8.45 -12.18
C ALA A 65 -1.15 -8.84 -10.74
N VAL A 66 -2.01 -8.37 -9.82
CA VAL A 66 -2.04 -8.81 -8.43
C VAL A 66 -3.44 -9.33 -8.12
N HIS A 67 -3.52 -10.55 -7.59
CA HIS A 67 -4.76 -11.21 -7.20
C HIS A 67 -4.84 -11.33 -5.68
N LEU A 68 -5.91 -10.81 -5.08
CA LEU A 68 -6.21 -11.00 -3.66
C LEU A 68 -7.23 -12.13 -3.52
N THR A 69 -6.82 -13.24 -2.93
CA THR A 69 -7.73 -14.37 -2.73
C THR A 69 -8.80 -14.03 -1.69
N TYR A 70 -9.87 -14.83 -1.62
CA TYR A 70 -10.85 -14.71 -0.54
C TYR A 70 -10.23 -14.98 0.83
N ALA A 71 -9.32 -15.95 0.93
CA ALA A 71 -8.61 -16.28 2.18
C ALA A 71 -7.70 -15.13 2.60
N GLY A 72 -6.94 -14.56 1.66
CA GLY A 72 -6.11 -13.38 1.88
C GLY A 72 -6.94 -12.19 2.38
N TYR A 73 -8.07 -11.92 1.72
CA TYR A 73 -8.98 -10.86 2.16
C TYR A 73 -9.51 -11.10 3.58
N LEU A 74 -10.12 -12.26 3.84
CA LEU A 74 -10.75 -12.57 5.13
C LEU A 74 -9.76 -12.61 6.30
N SER A 75 -8.50 -12.99 6.03
CA SER A 75 -7.45 -13.03 7.05
C SER A 75 -6.78 -11.68 7.31
N SER A 76 -6.92 -10.70 6.41
CA SER A 76 -6.06 -9.51 6.38
C SER A 76 -6.82 -8.18 6.35
N ALA A 77 -8.06 -8.15 5.84
CA ALA A 77 -8.83 -6.93 5.67
C ALA A 77 -9.09 -6.23 7.01
N GLY A 78 -8.89 -4.91 7.03
CA GLY A 78 -9.09 -4.08 8.23
C GLY A 78 -8.02 -4.22 9.31
N LEU A 79 -6.97 -5.03 9.08
CA LEU A 79 -5.86 -5.20 10.02
C LEU A 79 -4.69 -4.26 9.67
N ALA A 80 -3.96 -3.83 10.69
CA ALA A 80 -2.63 -3.27 10.53
C ALA A 80 -1.63 -4.43 10.43
N ILE A 81 -1.19 -4.72 9.21
CA ILE A 81 -0.30 -5.85 8.89
C ILE A 81 1.15 -5.41 9.13
N PRO A 82 1.91 -6.07 10.02
CA PRO A 82 3.34 -5.81 10.16
C PRO A 82 4.08 -6.13 8.86
N VAL A 83 4.89 -5.18 8.38
CA VAL A 83 5.68 -5.31 7.16
C VAL A 83 7.12 -5.68 7.48
N ASP A 84 7.66 -5.22 8.59
CA ASP A 84 9.03 -5.55 8.96
C ASP A 84 9.17 -6.96 9.54
N ASP A 85 10.37 -7.51 9.51
CA ASP A 85 10.69 -8.74 10.23
C ASP A 85 10.50 -8.50 11.74
N PRO A 86 10.00 -9.46 12.52
CA PRO A 86 9.91 -9.34 13.98
C PRO A 86 11.22 -8.97 14.69
N ALA A 87 12.37 -9.24 14.07
CA ALA A 87 13.70 -8.86 14.56
C ALA A 87 14.14 -7.45 14.14
N SER A 88 13.38 -6.76 13.28
CA SER A 88 13.63 -5.39 12.87
C SER A 88 13.37 -4.42 14.02
N VAL A 89 14.17 -3.35 14.08
CA VAL A 89 13.92 -2.21 14.99
C VAL A 89 12.92 -1.21 14.40
N ASP A 90 12.65 -1.32 13.10
CA ASP A 90 11.64 -0.52 12.41
C ASP A 90 10.25 -1.13 12.65
N ASP A 91 9.26 -0.28 12.92
CA ASP A 91 7.85 -0.67 13.05
C ASP A 91 7.06 -0.11 11.86
N THR A 92 7.15 -0.82 10.74
CA THR A 92 6.41 -0.49 9.51
C THR A 92 5.17 -1.38 9.40
N ARG A 93 4.03 -0.77 9.10
CA ARG A 93 2.75 -1.46 8.91
C ARG A 93 2.11 -1.09 7.59
N SER A 94 1.24 -1.96 7.11
CA SER A 94 0.41 -1.73 5.92
C SER A 94 -1.03 -2.14 6.18
N VAL A 95 -1.94 -1.64 5.34
CA VAL A 95 -3.35 -2.02 5.33
C VAL A 95 -3.73 -2.37 3.91
N ILE A 96 -4.47 -3.48 3.73
CA ILE A 96 -5.16 -3.75 2.46
C ILE A 96 -6.35 -2.79 2.36
N ALA A 97 -6.14 -1.64 1.70
CA ALA A 97 -7.15 -0.60 1.52
C ALA A 97 -7.63 -0.55 0.06
N GLY A 98 -8.96 -0.52 -0.12
CA GLY A 98 -9.58 -0.34 -1.45
C GLY A 98 -9.66 -1.59 -2.33
N TRP A 99 -9.40 -2.77 -1.79
CA TRP A 99 -9.53 -4.05 -2.50
C TRP A 99 -10.85 -4.76 -2.18
N ASN A 100 -11.39 -5.50 -3.15
CA ASN A 100 -12.52 -6.40 -2.94
C ASN A 100 -12.02 -7.86 -2.75
N PRO A 101 -12.79 -8.72 -2.06
CA PRO A 101 -12.45 -10.15 -1.95
C PRO A 101 -12.42 -10.82 -3.33
N GLY A 102 -11.38 -11.60 -3.61
CA GLY A 102 -11.23 -12.31 -4.89
C GLY A 102 -10.89 -11.40 -6.08
N ALA A 103 -10.56 -10.12 -5.85
CA ALA A 103 -10.26 -9.18 -6.92
C ALA A 103 -8.90 -9.47 -7.56
N THR A 104 -8.83 -9.28 -8.88
CA THR A 104 -7.57 -9.21 -9.64
C THR A 104 -7.46 -7.85 -10.29
N TYR A 105 -6.41 -7.11 -9.95
CA TYR A 105 -6.08 -5.86 -10.63
C TYR A 105 -4.94 -6.11 -11.62
N TRP A 106 -5.22 -5.87 -12.89
CA TRP A 106 -4.23 -5.93 -13.98
C TRP A 106 -3.47 -4.61 -14.05
N LEU A 107 -2.14 -4.69 -13.99
CA LEU A 107 -1.24 -3.54 -14.00
C LEU A 107 -0.80 -3.16 -15.42
N THR A 108 -1.13 -3.99 -16.40
CA THR A 108 -0.84 -3.80 -17.82
C THR A 108 -1.86 -2.93 -18.55
N ASP A 109 -3.03 -2.66 -17.95
CA ASP A 109 -4.09 -1.83 -18.53
C ASP A 109 -3.97 -0.34 -18.11
N LEU A 110 -2.77 0.06 -17.67
CA LEU A 110 -2.49 1.44 -17.30
C LEU A 110 -2.04 2.21 -18.54
N THR A 111 -2.84 3.20 -18.95
CA THR A 111 -2.41 4.17 -19.96
C THR A 111 -1.59 5.27 -19.26
N PRO A 112 -0.29 5.46 -19.56
CA PRO A 112 0.49 6.54 -18.98
C PRO A 112 -0.11 7.88 -19.39
N VAL A 113 -0.50 8.71 -18.41
CA VAL A 113 -0.99 10.07 -18.66
C VAL A 113 0.07 11.07 -18.21
N GLY A 114 0.97 11.41 -19.13
CA GLY A 114 2.04 12.38 -18.89
C GLY A 114 3.14 11.89 -17.96
N ASN A 115 4.02 12.81 -17.56
CA ASN A 115 5.12 12.53 -16.64
C ASN A 115 4.64 12.72 -15.20
N ALA A 116 5.11 11.86 -14.28
CA ALA A 116 4.93 12.08 -12.86
C ALA A 116 5.57 13.42 -12.45
N VAL A 117 4.85 14.22 -11.68
CA VAL A 117 5.33 15.49 -11.13
C VAL A 117 5.25 15.46 -9.61
N ARG A 118 6.22 16.09 -8.95
CA ARG A 118 6.23 16.17 -7.50
C ARG A 118 5.37 17.33 -7.04
N TRP A 119 4.56 17.08 -6.03
CA TRP A 119 3.72 18.10 -5.40
C TRP A 119 4.23 18.37 -3.98
N HIS A 120 4.32 19.63 -3.60
CA HIS A 120 4.54 20.02 -2.20
C HIS A 120 3.29 20.69 -1.65
N CYS A 121 3.01 20.41 -0.38
CA CYS A 121 1.94 21.09 0.35
C CYS A 121 2.50 22.41 0.89
N VAL A 122 1.89 23.53 0.48
CA VAL A 122 2.13 24.85 1.06
C VAL A 122 1.04 25.09 2.10
N GLU A 123 1.43 25.12 3.37
CA GLU A 123 0.53 25.53 4.45
C GLU A 123 0.25 27.04 4.34
N ARG A 124 -1.03 27.40 4.21
CA ARG A 124 -1.53 28.78 4.30
C ARG A 124 -2.58 28.89 5.40
N ALA A 125 -2.85 30.13 5.81
CA ALA A 125 -3.70 30.42 6.97
C ALA A 125 -5.17 30.00 6.79
N ASP A 126 -5.64 29.84 5.55
CA ASP A 126 -7.00 29.52 5.15
C ASP A 126 -7.18 28.07 4.70
N GLU A 127 -6.28 27.54 3.87
CA GLU A 127 -6.31 26.13 3.43
C GLU A 127 -4.93 25.64 2.94
N PRO A 128 -4.61 24.34 3.09
CA PRO A 128 -3.43 23.76 2.46
C PRO A 128 -3.58 23.75 0.94
N ARG A 129 -2.55 24.26 0.22
CA ARG A 129 -2.50 24.20 -1.25
C ARG A 129 -1.41 23.27 -1.72
N TRP A 130 -1.70 22.53 -2.78
CA TRP A 130 -0.73 21.68 -3.45
C TRP A 130 -0.18 22.42 -4.67
N GLU A 131 1.13 22.56 -4.73
CA GLU A 131 1.84 23.19 -5.85
C GLU A 131 2.81 22.18 -6.46
N ILE A 132 3.04 22.26 -7.77
CA ILE A 132 4.01 21.40 -8.48
C ILE A 132 5.41 21.94 -8.23
N GLU A 133 6.31 21.09 -7.75
CA GLU A 133 7.75 21.36 -7.65
C GLU A 133 8.31 21.46 -9.08
N ARG A 134 8.85 22.64 -9.42
CA ARG A 134 9.41 22.95 -10.75
C ARG A 134 10.80 22.38 -10.93
#